data_AF-A0A7Y5S9P2-F1
#
_entry.id   AF-A0A7Y5S9P2-F1
#
_cell.length_a   1.000
_cell.length_b   1.000
_cell.length_c   1.000
_cell.angle_alpha   90.00
_cell.angle_beta   90.00
_cell.angle_gamma   90.00
#
_symmetry.space_group_name_H-M   'P 1'
#
loop_
_entity.id
_entity.type
_entity.pdbx_description
1 polymer ?
#
loop_
_entity_poly.entity_id
_entity_poly.type
_entity_poly.pdbx_seq_one_letter_code
_entity_poly.pdbx_strand_id
1 'polypeptide(L)'
;MRITVTTLTLVAALSLSACTTETDDENEAMCKEVKPGVVTSVNSYCAVVCDDPVNPEVFTEYKGQRVGFCCKGCVPKWEALTDAQKDAALARAIVKGKPKS
;
A
#
# COMPACT_ATOMS: atom_id res chain seq x y z
N MET A 1 0.19 56.17 -27.50
CA MET A 1 -1.05 56.31 -28.29
C MET A 1 -1.95 55.14 -27.94
N ARG A 2 -2.75 55.29 -26.87
CA ARG A 2 -4.22 55.14 -26.89
C ARG A 2 -4.72 53.94 -27.69
N ILE A 3 -5.13 52.87 -27.01
CA ILE A 3 -6.49 52.34 -27.14
C ILE A 3 -6.93 51.80 -25.78
N THR A 4 -7.67 52.63 -25.04
CA THR A 4 -8.55 52.24 -23.94
C THR A 4 -9.91 51.98 -24.56
N VAL A 5 -10.49 50.79 -24.45
CA VAL A 5 -11.95 50.60 -24.48
C VAL A 5 -12.33 49.48 -23.52
N THR A 6 -12.78 49.90 -22.36
CA THR A 6 -13.48 49.13 -21.34
C THR A 6 -14.90 48.77 -21.83
N THR A 7 -15.43 47.67 -21.29
CA THR A 7 -16.86 47.31 -21.10
C THR A 7 -17.71 46.96 -22.33
N LEU A 8 -18.21 45.72 -22.43
CA LEU A 8 -19.61 45.36 -22.11
C LEU A 8 -19.86 43.83 -22.27
N THR A 9 -20.08 43.16 -21.14
CA THR A 9 -20.99 42.02 -20.87
C THR A 9 -21.56 41.19 -22.03
N LEU A 10 -21.39 39.85 -22.01
CA LEU A 10 -22.44 38.86 -21.68
C LEU A 10 -21.92 37.40 -21.74
N VAL A 11 -21.95 36.72 -20.58
CA VAL A 11 -22.40 35.33 -20.31
C VAL A 11 -22.09 34.21 -21.32
N ALA A 12 -21.33 33.19 -20.88
CA ALA A 12 -21.81 31.82 -20.64
C ALA A 12 -20.64 30.87 -20.38
N ALA A 13 -20.61 30.29 -19.17
CA ALA A 13 -19.66 29.25 -18.77
C ALA A 13 -19.86 27.96 -19.57
N LEU A 14 -18.76 27.34 -20.01
CA LEU A 14 -18.58 25.88 -20.14
C LEU A 14 -17.08 25.58 -19.96
N SER A 15 -16.78 24.97 -18.83
CA SER A 15 -15.49 24.44 -18.38
C SER A 15 -15.01 23.32 -19.31
N LEU A 16 -13.70 23.23 -19.58
CA LEU A 16 -12.91 21.98 -19.53
C LEU A 16 -11.40 22.31 -19.59
N SER A 17 -10.83 22.32 -18.39
CA SER A 17 -9.46 22.01 -17.96
C SER A 17 -8.27 22.32 -18.87
N ALA A 18 -7.65 23.46 -18.55
CA ALA A 18 -6.24 23.75 -18.78
C ALA A 18 -5.34 22.70 -18.10
N CYS A 19 -4.37 22.18 -18.85
CA CYS A 19 -3.23 21.42 -18.34
C CYS A 19 -2.12 22.42 -17.98
N THR A 20 -2.01 22.76 -16.70
CA THR A 20 -0.83 23.44 -16.14
C THR A 20 -0.01 22.41 -15.39
N THR A 21 1.16 22.09 -15.94
CA THR A 21 2.22 21.33 -15.28
C THR A 21 2.81 22.19 -14.17
N GLU A 22 2.41 21.88 -12.94
CA GLU A 22 3.01 22.37 -11.70
C GLU A 22 3.62 21.14 -11.02
N THR A 23 4.95 21.09 -10.99
CA THR A 23 5.72 20.03 -10.36
C THR A 23 5.70 20.28 -8.86
N ASP A 24 4.93 19.47 -8.15
CA ASP A 24 4.82 19.49 -6.69
C ASP A 24 6.10 18.90 -6.06
N ASP A 25 6.65 19.69 -5.14
CA ASP A 25 7.69 19.39 -4.15
C ASP A 25 7.30 18.19 -3.25
N GLU A 26 8.31 17.41 -2.83
CA GLU A 26 8.44 16.86 -1.48
C GLU A 26 7.23 16.10 -0.86
N ASN A 27 7.16 14.78 -1.09
CA ASN A 27 6.36 13.86 -0.27
C ASN A 27 7.01 12.47 -0.17
N GLU A 28 8.19 12.45 0.45
CA GLU A 28 8.59 11.37 1.36
C GLU A 28 7.51 11.22 2.46
N ALA A 29 6.43 10.50 2.20
CA ALA A 29 5.59 9.92 3.23
C ALA A 29 5.04 8.56 2.77
N MET A 30 5.97 7.64 2.49
CA MET A 30 5.78 6.25 2.91
C MET A 30 5.50 6.28 4.42
N CYS A 31 4.21 6.35 4.79
CA CYS A 31 3.65 6.04 6.11
C CYS A 31 2.13 6.23 5.98
N LYS A 32 1.45 5.32 5.27
CA LYS A 32 -0.01 5.22 5.37
C LYS A 32 -0.35 4.98 6.84
N GLU A 33 -1.08 5.92 7.41
CA GLU A 33 -1.65 5.90 8.75
C GLU A 33 -2.27 4.53 9.08
N VAL A 34 -1.62 3.80 9.99
CA VAL A 34 -2.08 2.51 10.49
C VAL A 34 -3.10 2.76 11.59
N LYS A 35 -4.38 2.57 11.26
CA LYS A 35 -5.45 2.44 12.27
C LYS A 35 -5.14 1.22 13.17
N PRO A 36 -5.13 1.38 14.52
CA PRO A 36 -4.90 0.25 15.42
C PRO A 36 -6.11 -0.70 15.34
N GLY A 37 -5.88 -1.92 14.83
CA GLY A 37 -6.91 -2.95 14.63
C GLY A 37 -6.94 -3.57 13.22
N VAL A 38 -6.13 -3.07 12.28
CA VAL A 38 -6.00 -3.63 10.92
C VAL A 38 -4.75 -4.51 10.86
N VAL A 39 -4.89 -5.72 10.31
CA VAL A 39 -3.76 -6.61 10.00
C VAL A 39 -2.75 -5.82 9.15
N THR A 40 -1.63 -5.45 9.75
CA THR A 40 -0.60 -4.56 9.17
C THR A 40 0.41 -5.29 8.31
N SER A 41 0.25 -6.61 8.17
CA SER A 41 1.09 -7.41 7.30
C SER A 41 0.65 -7.32 5.85
N VAL A 42 1.61 -7.39 4.93
CA VAL A 42 1.36 -7.35 3.49
C VAL A 42 0.65 -8.60 2.98
N ASN A 43 0.72 -9.69 3.74
CA ASN A 43 0.04 -10.96 3.50
C ASN A 43 -1.14 -11.17 4.45
N SER A 44 -2.20 -11.82 3.95
CA SER A 44 -3.36 -12.21 4.76
C SER A 44 -3.37 -13.70 5.14
N TYR A 45 -2.53 -14.51 4.50
CA TYR A 45 -2.29 -15.92 4.81
C TYR A 45 -0.86 -16.16 5.31
N CYS A 46 -0.65 -17.18 6.14
CA CYS A 46 0.65 -17.48 6.73
C CYS A 46 1.74 -17.61 5.65
N ALA A 47 2.84 -16.84 5.79
CA ALA A 47 3.90 -16.88 4.78
C ALA A 47 4.67 -18.20 4.73
N VAL A 48 4.51 -19.10 5.71
CA VAL A 48 5.16 -20.43 5.71
C VAL A 48 4.24 -21.50 5.13
N VAL A 49 3.05 -21.67 5.73
CA VAL A 49 2.12 -22.76 5.40
C VAL A 49 1.17 -22.34 4.26
N CYS A 50 0.95 -21.04 4.06
CA CYS A 50 0.02 -20.43 3.12
C CYS A 50 -1.44 -20.89 3.25
N ASP A 51 -1.79 -21.82 4.14
CA ASP A 51 -3.14 -22.38 4.26
C ASP A 51 -4.00 -21.65 5.29
N ASP A 52 -3.39 -21.33 6.43
CA ASP A 52 -4.04 -20.64 7.53
C ASP A 52 -3.99 -19.11 7.40
N PRO A 53 -5.01 -18.39 7.88
CA PRO A 53 -4.99 -16.93 7.96
C PRO A 53 -3.89 -16.44 8.90
N VAL A 54 -3.40 -15.22 8.65
CA VAL A 54 -2.43 -14.54 9.52
C VAL A 54 -3.08 -14.20 10.87
N ASN A 55 -2.33 -14.42 11.94
CA ASN A 55 -2.61 -13.85 13.25
C ASN A 55 -1.94 -12.45 13.33
N PRO A 56 -2.70 -11.37 13.58
CA PRO A 56 -2.15 -10.01 13.67
C PRO A 56 -1.13 -9.81 14.80
N GLU A 57 -1.07 -10.69 15.79
CA GLU A 57 -0.09 -10.66 16.88
C GLU A 57 1.24 -11.33 16.51
N VAL A 58 1.28 -12.13 15.43
CA VAL A 58 2.47 -12.89 15.03
C VAL A 58 2.94 -12.41 13.66
N PHE A 59 3.89 -11.49 13.66
CA PHE A 59 4.49 -10.95 12.45
C PHE A 59 6.00 -10.75 12.62
N THR A 60 6.71 -10.64 11.49
CA THR A 60 8.12 -10.26 11.41
C THR A 60 8.31 -9.18 10.34
N GLU A 61 9.41 -8.46 10.38
CA GLU A 61 9.78 -7.51 9.33
C GLU A 61 10.76 -8.16 8.36
N TYR A 62 10.41 -8.17 7.08
CA TYR A 62 11.23 -8.72 6.00
C TYR A 62 11.29 -7.72 4.85
N LYS A 63 12.49 -7.24 4.49
CA LYS A 63 12.71 -6.26 3.42
C LYS A 63 11.85 -4.99 3.55
N GLY A 64 11.70 -4.47 4.77
CA GLY A 64 10.87 -3.29 5.04
C GLY A 64 9.35 -3.53 4.95
N GLN A 65 8.93 -4.79 4.82
CA GLN A 65 7.53 -5.19 4.80
C GLN A 65 7.20 -6.05 6.01
N ARG A 66 6.01 -5.88 6.57
CA ARG A 66 5.54 -6.70 7.68
C ARG A 66 4.94 -8.00 7.13
N VAL A 67 5.50 -9.13 7.53
CA VAL A 67 5.07 -10.48 7.12
C VAL A 67 4.40 -11.17 8.31
N GLY A 68 3.14 -11.54 8.14
CA GLY A 68 2.33 -12.19 9.16
C GLY A 68 2.36 -13.72 9.10
N PHE A 69 2.09 -14.36 10.22
CA PHE A 69 2.06 -15.82 10.38
C PHE A 69 0.81 -16.28 11.11
N CYS A 70 0.38 -17.52 10.88
CA CYS A 70 -0.77 -18.08 11.60
C CYS A 70 -0.46 -18.41 13.07
N CYS A 71 0.81 -18.71 13.40
CA CYS A 71 1.22 -19.07 14.76
C CYS A 71 2.70 -18.79 15.03
N LYS A 72 3.07 -18.69 16.32
CA LYS A 72 4.46 -18.47 16.76
C LYS A 72 5.43 -19.55 16.26
N GLY A 73 4.95 -20.77 16.02
CA GLY A 73 5.75 -21.88 15.50
C GLY A 73 6.14 -21.74 14.02
N CYS A 74 5.57 -20.77 13.30
CA CYS A 74 5.97 -20.46 11.92
C CYS A 74 7.14 -19.47 11.86
N VAL A 75 7.38 -18.67 12.91
CA VAL A 75 8.52 -17.73 12.97
C VAL A 75 9.88 -18.46 12.82
N PRO A 76 10.20 -19.50 13.62
CA PRO A 76 11.49 -20.19 13.45
C PRO A 76 11.60 -20.91 12.11
N LYS A 77 10.48 -21.35 11.52
CA LYS A 77 10.47 -21.94 10.17
C LYS A 77 10.79 -20.90 9.13
N TRP A 78 10.21 -19.71 9.26
CA TRP A 78 10.52 -18.57 8.41
C TRP A 78 12.00 -18.20 8.49
N GLU A 79 12.56 -18.07 9.69
CA GLU A 79 13.99 -17.77 9.88
C GLU A 79 14.92 -18.82 9.28
N ALA A 80 14.51 -20.10 9.28
CA ALA A 80 15.26 -21.19 8.67
C ALA A 80 15.23 -21.20 7.12
N LEU A 81 14.33 -20.43 6.49
CA LEU A 81 14.28 -20.30 5.03
C LEU A 81 15.37 -19.35 4.52
N THR A 82 15.85 -19.63 3.31
CA THR A 82 16.69 -18.67 2.57
C THR A 82 15.86 -17.48 2.08
N ASP A 83 16.50 -16.36 1.76
CA ASP A 83 15.82 -15.18 1.24
C ASP A 83 14.95 -15.49 0.01
N ALA A 84 15.46 -16.28 -0.94
CA ALA A 84 14.71 -16.68 -2.12
C ALA A 84 13.44 -17.48 -1.77
N GLN A 85 13.50 -18.34 -0.74
CA GLN A 85 12.34 -19.08 -0.26
C GLN A 85 11.35 -18.17 0.45
N LYS A 86 11.84 -17.22 1.26
CA LYS A 86 11.01 -16.19 1.93
C LYS A 86 10.26 -15.35 0.89
N ASP A 87 10.94 -14.87 -0.15
CA ASP A 87 10.33 -14.11 -1.25
C ASP A 87 9.24 -14.90 -1.96
N ALA A 88 9.54 -16.15 -2.35
CA ALA A 88 8.56 -17.01 -3.02
C ALA A 88 7.33 -17.29 -2.14
N ALA A 89 7.56 -17.52 -0.85
CA ALA A 89 6.48 -17.83 0.08
C ALA A 89 5.63 -16.60 0.40
N LEU A 90 6.25 -15.42 0.51
CA LEU A 90 5.55 -14.13 0.63
C LEU A 90 4.70 -13.84 -0.61
N ALA A 91 5.27 -14.01 -1.81
CA ALA A 91 4.55 -13.80 -3.06
C ALA A 91 3.31 -14.71 -3.15
N ARG A 92 3.45 -15.98 -2.77
CA ARG A 92 2.31 -16.93 -2.71
C ARG A 92 1.25 -16.50 -1.71
N ALA A 93 1.66 -16.03 -0.54
CA ALA A 93 0.75 -15.57 0.50
C ALA A 93 -0.02 -14.29 0.11
N ILE A 94 0.59 -13.42 -0.71
CA ILE A 94 -0.06 -12.22 -1.26
C ILE A 94 -1.06 -12.59 -2.36
N VAL A 95 -0.71 -13.53 -3.26
CA VAL A 95 -1.58 -13.95 -4.38
C VAL A 95 -2.83 -14.70 -3.90
N LYS A 96 -2.75 -15.43 -2.78
CA LYS A 96 -3.91 -16.18 -2.24
C LYS A 96 -5.07 -15.26 -1.82
N GLY A 97 -4.82 -13.96 -1.63
CA GLY A 97 -5.85 -12.96 -1.36
C GLY A 97 -6.32 -12.96 0.10
N LYS A 98 -7.54 -12.45 0.36
CA LYS A 98 -8.08 -12.27 1.72
C LYS A 98 -8.73 -13.57 2.24
N PRO A 99 -8.46 -13.98 3.50
CA PRO A 99 -9.19 -15.08 4.13
C PRO A 99 -10.68 -14.76 4.24
N LYS A 100 -11.53 -15.74 3.92
CA LYS A 100 -12.97 -15.63 4.13
C LYS A 100 -13.22 -15.42 5.63
N SER A 101 -13.87 -14.29 5.95
CA SER A 101 -14.32 -13.91 7.29
C SER A 101 -15.36 -14.88 7.82
#